data_AF-A0A5D4RZG6-F1
#
_entry.id   AF-A0A5D4RZG6-F1
#
_cell.length_a   1.000
_cell.length_b   1.000
_cell.length_c   1.000
_cell.angle_alpha   90.00
_cell.angle_beta   90.00
_cell.angle_gamma   90.00
#
_symmetry.space_group_name_H-M   'P 1'
#
loop_
_entity.id
_entity.type
_entity.pdbx_description
1 polymer ?
#
loop_
_entity_poly.entity_id
_entity_poly.type
_entity_poly.pdbx_seq_one_letter_code
_entity_poly.pdbx_strand_id
1 'polypeptide(L)'
;MDSHKAVVMGAVHLKRYRFGRDYKYMFNIGIHEYSEYKESKMVWSGELENPPVEEGEKLYIADLEKTVIVKSKEKSTNGGYLYRTDLVEIIEDDDTEKSLEEAKKDQREYIEIQNKKTKKESRDEVTVKADDKNKKWYQFWK
;
A
#
# COMPACT_ATOMS: atom_id res chain seq x y z
N MET A 1 36.41 -14.70 22.21
CA MET A 1 35.35 -15.11 21.27
C MET A 1 35.66 -14.40 19.97
N ASP A 2 35.73 -15.14 18.86
CA ASP A 2 35.96 -14.51 17.58
C ASP A 2 34.67 -13.80 17.17
N SER A 3 34.74 -12.51 16.88
CA SER A 3 33.64 -11.71 16.33
C SER A 3 33.92 -11.37 14.87
N HIS A 4 32.87 -10.98 14.14
CA HIS A 4 32.99 -10.41 12.80
C HIS A 4 32.23 -9.10 12.70
N LYS A 5 32.72 -8.22 11.82
CA LYS A 5 32.02 -6.97 11.50
C LYS A 5 30.74 -7.29 10.75
N ALA A 6 29.66 -6.66 11.15
CA ALA A 6 28.34 -6.85 10.60
C ALA A 6 27.71 -5.50 10.25
N VAL A 7 27.13 -5.42 9.06
CA VAL A 7 26.34 -4.28 8.61
C VAL A 7 24.95 -4.79 8.28
N VAL A 8 23.92 -4.21 8.89
CA VAL A 8 22.53 -4.57 8.66
C VAL A 8 21.87 -3.51 7.81
N MET A 9 21.36 -3.94 6.66
CA MET A 9 20.58 -3.13 5.73
C MET A 9 19.10 -3.41 5.92
N GLY A 10 18.31 -2.33 5.93
CA GLY A 10 16.85 -2.38 5.90
C GLY A 10 16.30 -1.55 4.74
N ALA A 11 15.02 -1.72 4.43
CA ALA A 11 14.33 -0.97 3.40
C ALA A 11 13.64 0.26 3.98
N VAL A 12 13.73 1.38 3.27
CA VAL A 12 12.94 2.58 3.52
C VAL A 12 11.81 2.60 2.53
N HIS A 13 10.59 2.70 3.04
CA HIS A 13 9.39 2.84 2.23
C HIS A 13 8.76 4.20 2.50
N LEU A 14 8.21 4.81 1.46
CA LEU A 14 7.41 6.02 1.52
C LEU A 14 5.94 5.64 1.72
N LYS A 15 5.27 6.34 2.63
CA LYS A 15 3.83 6.21 2.79
C LYS A 15 3.11 6.96 1.67
N ARG A 16 2.18 6.29 1.01
CA ARG A 16 1.40 6.82 -0.11
C ARG A 16 -0.07 6.43 0.00
N TYR A 17 -0.91 7.19 -0.70
CA TYR A 17 -2.34 6.94 -0.79
C TYR A 17 -2.79 6.86 -2.24
N ARG A 18 -3.77 5.99 -2.51
CA ARG A 18 -4.44 5.93 -3.81
C ARG A 18 -5.93 5.68 -3.64
N PHE A 19 -6.72 6.19 -4.56
CA PHE A 19 -8.13 5.81 -4.67
C PHE A 19 -8.30 4.65 -5.66
N GLY A 20 -9.07 3.64 -5.31
CA GLY A 20 -9.31 2.52 -6.22
C GLY A 20 -10.03 1.35 -5.59
N ARG A 21 -10.04 0.21 -6.29
CA ARG A 21 -10.51 -1.06 -5.74
C ARG A 21 -9.40 -1.72 -4.95
N ASP A 22 -9.71 -2.16 -3.74
CA ASP A 22 -8.89 -3.13 -3.05
C ASP A 22 -9.20 -4.55 -3.58
N TYR A 23 -8.26 -5.10 -4.34
CA TYR A 23 -8.36 -6.46 -4.87
C TYR A 23 -8.39 -7.53 -3.77
N LYS A 24 -7.95 -7.20 -2.54
CA LYS A 24 -8.03 -8.11 -1.39
C LYS A 24 -9.45 -8.24 -0.84
N TYR A 25 -10.29 -7.21 -1.00
CA TYR A 25 -11.64 -7.18 -0.44
C TYR A 25 -12.75 -7.13 -1.50
N MET A 26 -12.41 -7.37 -2.78
CA MET A 26 -13.25 -7.50 -4.00
C MET A 26 -14.30 -6.40 -4.29
N PHE A 27 -14.73 -5.61 -3.31
CA PHE A 27 -15.85 -4.69 -3.41
C PHE A 27 -15.66 -3.38 -2.64
N ASN A 28 -14.53 -3.19 -1.95
CA ASN A 28 -14.26 -1.93 -1.28
C ASN A 28 -13.57 -0.97 -2.25
N ILE A 29 -14.32 0.03 -2.71
CA ILE A 29 -13.79 1.17 -3.46
C ILE A 29 -13.56 2.28 -2.45
N GLY A 30 -12.30 2.67 -2.26
CA GLY A 30 -11.93 3.66 -1.26
C GLY A 30 -10.54 4.22 -1.44
N ILE A 31 -10.12 5.02 -0.47
CA ILE A 31 -8.74 5.47 -0.34
C ILE A 31 -7.97 4.37 0.41
N HIS A 32 -6.86 3.95 -0.16
CA HIS A 32 -6.01 2.89 0.35
C HIS A 32 -4.61 3.42 0.59
N GLU A 33 -4.08 3.13 1.78
CA GLU A 33 -2.69 3.33 2.12
C GLU A 33 -1.83 2.21 1.50
N TYR A 34 -0.69 2.60 0.92
CA TYR A 34 0.32 1.65 0.47
C TYR A 34 1.71 2.21 0.76
N SER A 35 2.69 1.31 0.78
CA SER A 35 4.10 1.66 0.96
C SER A 35 4.81 1.54 -0.38
N GLU A 36 5.54 2.57 -0.79
CA GLU A 36 6.37 2.58 -2.00
C GLU A 36 7.84 2.44 -1.61
N TYR A 37 8.56 1.51 -2.22
CA TYR A 37 9.99 1.33 -1.94
C TYR A 37 10.78 2.57 -2.39
N LYS A 38 11.59 3.14 -1.49
CA LYS A 38 12.48 4.26 -1.80
C LYS A 38 13.91 3.76 -2.03
N GLU A 39 14.50 3.21 -0.98
CA GLU A 39 15.89 2.81 -0.98
C GLU A 39 16.19 1.79 0.12
N SER A 40 17.36 1.17 0.05
CA SER A 40 17.90 0.35 1.13
C SER A 40 18.95 1.18 1.86
N LYS A 41 18.82 1.31 3.19
CA LYS A 41 19.77 2.06 4.02
C LYS A 41 20.43 1.16 5.05
N MET A 42 21.61 1.58 5.52
CA MET A 42 22.23 0.99 6.69
C MET A 42 21.41 1.38 7.92
N VAL A 43 20.94 0.37 8.65
CA VAL A 43 20.12 0.56 9.85
C VAL A 43 20.94 0.31 11.10
N TRP A 44 21.94 -0.56 11.00
CA TRP A 44 22.85 -0.86 12.10
C TRP A 44 24.21 -1.33 11.58
N SER A 45 25.25 -1.08 12.37
CA SER A 45 26.58 -1.62 12.15
C SER A 45 27.23 -1.92 13.48
N GLY A 46 27.91 -3.07 13.59
CA GLY A 46 28.62 -3.46 14.81
C GLY A 46 29.37 -4.76 14.63
N GLU A 47 29.63 -5.43 15.75
CA GLU A 47 30.25 -6.76 15.76
C GLU A 47 29.24 -7.81 16.21
N LEU A 48 29.23 -8.94 15.51
CA LEU A 48 28.44 -10.11 15.88
C LEU A 48 29.38 -11.27 16.21
N GLU A 49 28.93 -12.16 17.07
CA GLU A 49 29.67 -13.37 17.41
C GLU A 49 29.71 -14.34 16.22
N ASN A 50 30.82 -15.06 16.06
CA ASN A 50 30.88 -16.18 15.12
C ASN A 50 30.11 -17.41 15.65
N PRO A 51 29.55 -18.24 14.76
CA PRO A 51 29.60 -18.15 13.29
C PRO A 51 28.68 -17.05 12.72
N PRO A 52 28.97 -16.52 11.51
CA PRO A 52 28.10 -15.56 10.84
C PRO A 52 26.70 -16.14 10.61
N VAL A 53 25.67 -15.36 10.92
CA VAL A 53 24.25 -15.72 10.69
C VAL A 53 24.02 -16.07 9.22
N GLU A 54 23.23 -17.10 8.94
CA GLU A 54 22.92 -17.56 7.58
C GLU A 54 21.63 -16.93 7.01
N GLU A 55 21.45 -17.06 5.70
CA GLU A 55 20.22 -16.60 5.03
C GLU A 55 19.00 -17.39 5.54
N GLY A 56 17.90 -16.69 5.83
CA GLY A 56 16.68 -17.24 6.43
C GLY A 56 16.69 -17.30 7.96
N GLU A 57 17.82 -17.07 8.61
CA GLU A 57 17.91 -17.07 10.07
C GLU A 57 17.48 -15.73 10.68
N LYS A 58 17.17 -15.79 11.98
CA LYS A 58 16.78 -14.62 12.78
C LYS A 58 18.01 -14.04 13.47
N LEU A 59 18.22 -12.75 13.29
CA LEU A 59 19.23 -11.96 13.98
C LEU A 59 18.54 -11.02 14.97
N TYR A 60 18.89 -11.12 16.25
CA TYR A 60 18.46 -10.15 17.24
C TYR A 60 19.50 -9.03 17.36
N ILE A 61 19.08 -7.78 17.16
CA ILE A 61 19.92 -6.59 17.28
C ILE A 61 19.53 -5.90 18.58
N ALA A 62 20.36 -6.06 19.62
CA ALA A 62 20.09 -5.56 20.96
C ALA A 62 19.89 -4.04 20.98
N ASP A 63 20.72 -3.28 20.26
CA ASP A 63 20.63 -1.81 20.19
C ASP A 63 19.30 -1.30 19.62
N LEU A 64 18.64 -2.11 18.78
CA LEU A 64 17.35 -1.79 18.18
C LEU A 64 16.18 -2.47 18.90
N GLU A 65 16.47 -3.33 19.88
CA GLU A 65 15.53 -4.23 20.55
C GLU A 65 14.64 -5.00 19.55
N LYS A 66 15.20 -5.38 18.39
CA LYS A 66 14.46 -5.98 17.27
C LYS A 66 15.08 -7.28 16.80
N THR A 67 14.21 -8.24 16.50
CA THR A 67 14.57 -9.45 15.75
C THR A 67 14.24 -9.25 14.28
N VAL A 68 15.23 -9.44 13.42
CA VAL A 68 15.11 -9.32 11.97
C VAL A 68 15.44 -10.66 11.30
N ILE A 69 14.86 -10.92 10.14
CA ILE A 69 15.16 -12.10 9.32
C ILE A 69 16.18 -11.68 8.26
N VAL A 70 17.29 -12.41 8.19
CA VAL A 70 18.30 -12.22 7.14
C VAL A 70 17.75 -12.77 5.82
N LYS A 71 17.59 -11.90 4.83
CA LYS A 71 17.16 -12.27 3.48
C LYS A 71 18.33 -12.64 2.58
N SER A 72 19.45 -11.93 2.72
CA SER A 72 20.68 -12.25 2.00
C SER A 72 21.92 -11.84 2.77
N LYS A 73 23.02 -12.53 2.50
CA LYS A 73 24.33 -12.29 3.14
C LYS A 73 25.42 -12.11 2.08
N GLU A 74 26.14 -11.01 2.18
CA GLU A 74 27.25 -10.68 1.29
C GLU A 74 28.53 -10.46 2.09
N LYS A 75 29.68 -10.94 1.59
CA LYS A 75 30.97 -10.68 2.23
C LYS A 75 31.46 -9.28 1.84
N SER A 76 31.78 -8.46 2.83
CA SER A 76 32.33 -7.12 2.63
C SER A 76 33.83 -7.17 2.30
N THR A 77 34.32 -6.17 1.56
CA THR A 77 35.74 -5.96 1.29
C THR A 77 36.57 -5.79 2.56
N ASN A 78 35.94 -5.40 3.66
CA ASN A 78 36.59 -5.14 4.95
C ASN A 78 36.66 -6.39 5.85
N GLY A 79 36.40 -7.59 5.29
CA GLY A 79 36.42 -8.86 6.02
C GLY A 79 35.19 -9.13 6.89
N GLY A 80 34.19 -8.25 6.87
CA GLY A 80 32.90 -8.44 7.54
C GLY A 80 31.80 -8.98 6.63
N TYR A 81 30.57 -8.95 7.13
CA TYR A 81 29.36 -9.37 6.42
C TYR A 81 28.33 -8.24 6.34
N LEU A 82 27.68 -8.14 5.19
CA LEU A 82 26.53 -7.29 4.95
C LEU A 82 25.28 -8.17 4.92
N TYR A 83 24.34 -7.89 5.81
CA TYR A 83 23.08 -8.59 5.98
C TYR A 83 21.96 -7.72 5.44
N ARG A 84 21.27 -8.17 4.38
CA ARG A 84 20.02 -7.55 3.96
C ARG A 84 18.88 -8.21 4.72
N THR A 85 18.02 -7.41 5.33
CA THR A 85 16.99 -7.94 6.24
C THR A 85 15.57 -7.63 5.78
N ASP A 86 14.59 -8.18 6.48
CA ASP A 86 13.18 -7.84 6.34
C ASP A 86 12.77 -6.56 7.08
N LEU A 87 13.71 -5.87 7.71
CA LEU A 87 13.42 -4.62 8.41
C LEU A 87 12.96 -3.55 7.41
N VAL A 88 11.76 -3.03 7.63
CA VAL A 88 11.16 -1.95 6.86
C VAL A 88 10.89 -0.76 7.78
N GLU A 89 11.35 0.41 7.37
CA GLU A 89 11.00 1.69 7.97
C GLU A 89 10.08 2.45 7.01
N ILE A 90 8.91 2.85 7.49
CA ILE A 90 7.96 3.64 6.71
C ILE A 90 8.09 5.09 7.16
N ILE A 91 8.37 5.98 6.20
CA ILE A 91 8.49 7.42 6.44
C ILE A 91 7.43 8.18 5.64
N GLU A 92 7.09 9.37 6.13
CA GLU A 92 6.24 10.34 5.43
C GLU A 92 7.12 11.44 4.85
N ASP A 93 6.82 11.89 3.63
CA ASP A 93 7.49 13.02 2.99
C ASP A 93 6.45 14.01 2.45
N ASP A 94 6.90 15.11 1.84
CA ASP A 94 6.02 16.15 1.29
C ASP A 94 5.03 15.60 0.25
N ASP A 95 5.37 14.49 -0.42
CA ASP A 95 4.52 13.85 -1.42
C ASP A 95 3.51 12.87 -0.78
N THR A 96 3.67 12.50 0.50
CA THR A 96 2.68 11.72 1.24
C THR A 96 1.38 12.49 1.33
N GLU A 97 1.43 13.77 1.71
CA GLU A 97 0.25 14.63 1.76
C GLU A 97 -0.37 14.84 0.37
N LYS A 98 0.45 15.09 -0.65
CA LYS A 98 -0.04 15.24 -2.04
C LYS A 98 -0.77 13.99 -2.52
N SER A 99 -0.22 12.80 -2.27
CA SER A 99 -0.87 11.54 -2.65
C SER A 99 -2.22 11.35 -1.95
N LEU A 100 -2.34 11.82 -0.70
CA LEU A 100 -3.60 11.81 0.03
C LEU A 100 -4.62 12.79 -0.57
N GLU A 101 -4.18 13.99 -0.92
CA GLU A 101 -5.05 15.00 -1.56
C GLU A 101 -5.56 14.52 -2.92
N GLU A 102 -4.69 13.92 -3.73
CA GLU A 102 -5.02 13.36 -5.02
C GLU A 102 -6.02 12.21 -4.88
N ALA A 103 -5.80 11.27 -3.96
CA ALA A 103 -6.75 10.20 -3.66
C ALA A 103 -8.11 10.73 -3.18
N LYS A 104 -8.14 11.82 -2.39
CA LYS A 104 -9.39 12.49 -1.98
C LYS A 104 -10.09 13.20 -3.13
N LYS A 105 -9.34 13.70 -4.11
CA LYS A 105 -9.90 14.32 -5.32
C LYS A 105 -10.55 13.26 -6.19
N ASP A 106 -9.84 12.17 -6.47
CA ASP A 106 -10.36 11.04 -7.25
C ASP A 106 -11.61 10.43 -6.62
N GLN A 107 -11.62 10.28 -5.29
CA GLN A 107 -12.81 9.82 -4.56
C GLN A 107 -14.01 10.76 -4.78
N ARG A 108 -13.79 12.08 -4.72
CA ARG A 108 -14.85 13.07 -4.93
C ARG A 108 -15.39 13.02 -6.35
N GLU A 109 -14.52 12.93 -7.35
CA GLU A 109 -14.92 12.80 -8.75
C GLU A 109 -15.71 11.52 -8.99
N TYR A 110 -15.29 10.40 -8.39
CA TYR A 110 -16.02 9.14 -8.45
C TYR A 110 -17.43 9.26 -7.88
N ILE A 111 -17.58 9.84 -6.68
CA ILE A 111 -18.88 10.05 -6.03
C ILE A 111 -19.78 10.94 -6.91
N GLU A 112 -19.22 11.99 -7.51
CA GLU A 112 -19.98 12.88 -8.39
C GLU A 112 -20.48 12.15 -9.65
N ILE A 113 -19.63 11.32 -10.27
CA ILE A 113 -20.02 10.51 -11.43
C ILE A 113 -21.11 9.51 -11.06
N GLN A 114 -21.00 8.82 -9.91
CA GLN A 114 -22.03 7.90 -9.43
C GLN A 114 -23.36 8.64 -9.21
N ASN A 115 -23.33 9.77 -8.52
CA ASN A 115 -24.53 10.58 -8.29
C ASN A 115 -25.19 11.06 -9.59
N LYS A 116 -24.40 11.46 -10.60
CA LYS A 116 -24.92 11.85 -11.93
C LYS A 116 -25.58 10.66 -12.64
N LYS A 117 -24.98 9.47 -12.58
CA LYS A 117 -25.55 8.24 -13.17
C LYS A 117 -26.88 7.87 -12.49
N THR A 118 -26.91 7.82 -11.16
CA THR A 118 -28.13 7.51 -10.40
C THR A 118 -29.26 8.52 -10.67
N LYS A 119 -28.95 9.81 -10.78
CA LYS A 119 -29.94 10.84 -11.16
C LYS A 119 -30.47 10.68 -12.58
N LYS A 120 -29.64 10.23 -13.51
CA LYS A 120 -30.05 9.95 -14.89
C LYS A 120 -30.95 8.71 -14.96
N GLU A 121 -30.53 7.62 -14.32
CA GLU A 121 -31.29 6.35 -14.26
C GLU A 121 -32.65 6.54 -13.61
N SER A 122 -32.72 7.28 -12.50
CA SER A 122 -34.00 7.61 -11.85
C SER A 122 -34.91 8.49 -12.73
N ARG A 123 -34.36 9.42 -13.52
CA ARG A 123 -35.12 10.22 -14.48
C ARG A 123 -35.64 9.37 -15.64
N ASP A 124 -34.82 8.50 -16.19
CA ASP A 124 -35.19 7.59 -17.28
C ASP A 124 -36.29 6.61 -16.82
N GLU A 125 -36.19 6.07 -15.60
CA GLU A 125 -37.24 5.23 -15.00
C GLU A 125 -38.58 5.95 -14.80
N VAL A 126 -38.56 7.22 -14.36
CA VAL A 126 -39.79 8.03 -14.20
C VAL A 126 -40.45 8.28 -15.56
N THR A 127 -39.65 8.49 -16.61
CA THR A 127 -40.15 8.77 -17.96
C THR A 127 -40.80 7.52 -18.57
N VAL A 128 -40.16 6.35 -18.42
CA VAL A 128 -40.72 5.06 -18.86
C VAL A 128 -42.03 4.74 -18.12
N LYS A 129 -42.10 4.98 -16.80
CA LYS A 129 -43.34 4.79 -16.01
C LYS A 129 -44.46 5.77 -16.40
N ALA A 130 -44.13 6.97 -16.88
CA ALA A 130 -45.12 7.95 -17.35
C ALA A 130 -45.71 7.53 -18.72
N ASP A 131 -44.88 7.05 -19.64
CA ASP A 131 -45.33 6.56 -20.96
C ASP A 131 -46.21 5.31 -20.86
N ASP A 132 -45.90 4.38 -19.95
CA ASP A 132 -46.73 3.18 -19.75
C ASP A 132 -48.11 3.48 -19.15
N LYS A 133 -48.24 4.53 -18.33
CA LYS A 133 -49.55 5.01 -17.86
C LYS A 133 -50.36 5.66 -18.98
N ASN A 134 -49.70 6.34 -19.93
CA ASN A 134 -50.34 6.95 -21.08
C ASN A 134 -50.76 5.95 -22.18
N LYS A 135 -50.33 4.69 -22.15
CA LYS A 135 -50.80 3.68 -23.12
C LYS A 135 -52.08 2.96 -22.69
N LYS A 136 -52.46 3.03 -21.41
CA LYS A 136 -53.60 2.27 -20.87
C LYS A 136 -54.97 2.94 -21.04
N TRP A 137 -55.04 4.25 -21.30
CA TRP A 137 -56.33 4.94 -21.46
C TRP A 137 -56.97 4.77 -22.85
N TYR A 138 -56.19 4.44 -23.88
CA TYR A 138 -56.70 4.20 -25.24
C TYR A 138 -57.29 2.79 -25.48
N GLN A 139 -57.17 1.86 -24.52
CA GLN A 139 -57.70 0.49 -24.69
C GLN A 139 -59.17 0.33 -24.31
N PHE A 140 -59.83 1.37 -23.78
CA PHE A 140 -61.22 1.30 -23.31
C PHE A 140 -62.27 1.86 -24.28
N TRP A 141 -61.87 2.30 -25.49
CA TRP A 141 -62.80 2.73 -26.54
C TRP A 141 -62.62 1.84 -27.78
N LYS A 142 -63.23 0.66 -27.75
CA LYS A 142 -63.55 -0.15 -28.93
C LYS A 142 -64.88 -0.86 -28.72
#